data_AF-A0A7S2QE02-F1
#
_entry.id   AF-A0A7S2QE02-F1
#
_cell.length_a   1.000
_cell.length_b   1.000
_cell.length_c   1.000
_cell.angle_alpha   90.00
_cell.angle_beta   90.00
_cell.angle_gamma   90.00
#
_symmetry.space_group_name_H-M   'P 1'
#
loop_
_entity.id
_entity.type
_entity.pdbx_description
1 polymer ?
#
loop_
_entity_poly.entity_id
_entity_poly.type
_entity_poly.pdbx_seq_one_letter_code
_entity_poly.pdbx_strand_id
1 'polypeptide(L)'
;CDRFGSELSSELLVVFAEVASDLRDREAQVVRALDLFERLRCEDDQFTARALLVRCVYESRKGSETCQLKGLHLLQQLKYALEFLTQALGIATRPGNDARYGFLVYNASLVFWDIVRPLCRMGWQRHIVQETNAIFEALKLVAKPGGGDAKGKGAAATPPAIPVTVEMAAWLVELSLNLAFGLEDAEKNADAQKAVDYAMTLIEEANDPKLKALVLSAKAYLARKAPGKIKEDIDKASGSAVLGTAYFVINGGIPKEQAEDQLIAAWKSADAEYDLREAKEAFPPCASLVS
;
A
#
# COMPACT_ATOMS: atom_id res chain seq x y z
N CYS A 1 -46.98 -8.69 3.58
CA CYS A 1 -46.81 -7.61 4.58
C CYS A 1 -45.72 -6.69 4.06
N ASP A 2 -46.06 -5.86 3.07
CA ASP A 2 -45.08 -5.22 2.17
C ASP A 2 -45.28 -3.70 2.14
N ARG A 3 -45.18 -3.06 3.32
CA ARG A 3 -45.21 -1.59 3.44
C ARG A 3 -43.89 -0.98 3.93
N PHE A 4 -42.87 -1.79 4.26
CA PHE A 4 -41.61 -1.27 4.83
C PHE A 4 -40.50 -0.99 3.80
N GLY A 5 -40.78 -1.12 2.50
CA GLY A 5 -39.74 -1.08 1.45
C GLY A 5 -39.72 0.17 0.56
N SER A 6 -40.79 0.98 0.53
CA SER A 6 -40.91 2.08 -0.45
C SER A 6 -40.42 3.46 0.04
N GLU A 7 -39.93 3.56 1.28
CA GLU A 7 -39.61 4.86 1.90
C GLU A 7 -38.14 5.04 2.31
N LEU A 8 -37.32 3.99 2.27
CA LEU A 8 -35.91 4.09 2.68
C LEU A 8 -35.04 4.49 1.48
N SER A 9 -34.31 5.60 1.62
CA SER A 9 -33.36 6.04 0.59
C SER A 9 -32.12 5.14 0.55
N SER A 10 -31.48 5.07 -0.62
CA SER A 10 -30.18 4.40 -0.82
C SER A 10 -29.13 4.92 0.16
N GLU A 11 -29.07 6.23 0.32
CA GLU A 11 -28.18 6.91 1.26
C GLU A 11 -28.38 6.42 2.71
N LEU A 12 -29.62 6.38 3.20
CA LEU A 12 -29.91 5.96 4.57
C LEU A 12 -29.43 4.54 4.82
N LEU A 13 -29.70 3.62 3.90
CA LEU A 13 -29.30 2.21 4.05
C LEU A 13 -27.78 2.05 4.05
N VAL A 14 -27.07 2.76 3.17
CA VAL A 14 -25.61 2.69 3.08
C VAL A 14 -24.95 3.30 4.31
N VAL A 15 -25.36 4.50 4.72
CA VAL A 15 -24.81 5.17 5.91
C VAL A 15 -25.07 4.33 7.16
N PHE A 16 -26.26 3.74 7.29
CA PHE A 16 -26.56 2.85 8.40
C PHE A 16 -25.66 1.59 8.38
N ALA A 17 -25.42 1.01 7.21
CA ALA A 17 -24.55 -0.15 7.07
C ALA A 17 -23.09 0.17 7.43
N GLU A 18 -22.57 1.34 7.04
CA GLU A 18 -21.23 1.81 7.40
C GLU A 18 -21.09 1.97 8.91
N VAL A 19 -22.02 2.71 9.54
CA VAL A 19 -21.99 2.92 11.01
C VAL A 19 -22.12 1.60 11.76
N ALA A 20 -23.00 0.71 11.32
CA ALA A 20 -23.13 -0.62 11.92
C ALA A 20 -21.84 -1.45 11.77
N SER A 21 -21.17 -1.37 10.61
CA SER A 21 -19.89 -2.04 10.36
C SER A 21 -18.80 -1.52 11.28
N ASP A 22 -18.73 -0.22 11.54
CA ASP A 22 -17.72 0.39 12.40
C ASP A 22 -17.87 -0.02 13.88
N LEU A 23 -19.10 -0.28 14.34
CA LEU A 23 -19.36 -0.73 15.71
C LEU A 23 -18.94 -2.18 16.00
N ARG A 24 -18.61 -2.97 14.96
CA ARG A 24 -18.13 -4.38 15.01
C ARG A 24 -19.05 -5.43 15.64
N ASP A 25 -19.99 -5.06 16.52
CA ASP A 25 -20.95 -5.97 17.16
C ASP A 25 -22.33 -5.99 16.48
N ARG A 26 -22.45 -5.40 15.28
CA ARG A 26 -23.71 -5.20 14.55
C ARG A 26 -23.77 -5.89 13.18
N GLU A 27 -23.14 -7.05 13.04
CA GLU A 27 -23.12 -7.80 11.77
C GLU A 27 -24.51 -8.04 11.17
N ALA A 28 -25.48 -8.41 12.00
CA ALA A 28 -26.85 -8.66 11.55
C ALA A 28 -27.49 -7.40 10.95
N GLN A 29 -27.19 -6.22 11.50
CA GLN A 29 -27.68 -4.93 10.99
C GLN A 29 -26.99 -4.56 9.68
N VAL A 30 -25.69 -4.83 9.55
CA VAL A 30 -24.95 -4.64 8.29
C VAL A 30 -25.58 -5.47 7.17
N VAL A 31 -25.72 -6.79 7.40
CA VAL A 31 -26.32 -7.70 6.41
C VAL A 31 -27.73 -7.25 6.04
N ARG A 32 -28.56 -6.94 7.04
CA ARG A 32 -29.94 -6.52 6.78
C ARG A 32 -30.02 -5.24 5.96
N ALA A 33 -29.16 -4.26 6.23
CA ALA A 33 -29.14 -3.00 5.51
C ALA A 33 -28.66 -3.19 4.05
N LEU A 34 -27.62 -3.99 3.84
CA LEU A 34 -27.14 -4.33 2.49
C LEU A 34 -28.18 -5.12 1.69
N ASP A 35 -28.85 -6.10 2.30
CA ASP A 35 -29.89 -6.88 1.64
C ASP A 35 -31.12 -6.03 1.26
N LEU A 36 -31.44 -4.99 2.06
CA LEU A 36 -32.48 -4.02 1.72
C LEU A 36 -32.00 -3.09 0.58
N PHE A 37 -30.74 -2.68 0.60
CA PHE A 37 -30.16 -1.83 -0.44
C PHE A 37 -30.15 -2.55 -1.80
N GLU A 38 -29.74 -3.82 -1.85
CA GLU A 38 -29.73 -4.64 -3.08
C GLU A 38 -31.12 -4.77 -3.71
N ARG A 39 -32.19 -4.74 -2.91
CA ARG A 39 -33.58 -4.77 -3.40
C ARG A 39 -34.00 -3.47 -4.07
N LEU A 40 -33.35 -2.35 -3.77
CA LEU A 40 -33.65 -1.06 -4.41
C LEU A 40 -33.21 -1.03 -5.88
N ARG A 41 -32.31 -1.93 -6.31
CA ARG A 41 -31.76 -2.00 -7.68
C ARG A 41 -31.27 -0.63 -8.17
N CYS A 42 -30.52 0.06 -7.31
CA CYS A 42 -29.94 1.35 -7.63
C CYS A 42 -28.99 1.25 -8.83
N GLU A 43 -28.83 2.36 -9.53
CA GLU A 43 -27.80 2.49 -10.56
C GLU A 43 -26.40 2.41 -9.93
N ASP A 44 -25.39 2.19 -10.78
CA ASP A 44 -24.00 2.19 -10.35
C ASP A 44 -23.54 3.63 -10.04
N ASP A 45 -23.76 4.05 -8.80
CA ASP A 45 -23.39 5.35 -8.27
C ASP A 45 -22.47 5.22 -7.04
N GLN A 46 -22.23 6.34 -6.35
CA GLN A 46 -21.43 6.36 -5.13
C GLN A 46 -21.98 5.49 -4.00
N PHE A 47 -23.30 5.32 -3.90
CA PHE A 47 -23.92 4.53 -2.83
C PHE A 47 -23.74 3.05 -3.11
N THR A 48 -23.85 2.63 -4.38
CA THR A 48 -23.53 1.26 -4.79
C THR A 48 -22.06 0.92 -4.51
N ALA A 49 -21.13 1.82 -4.87
CA ALA A 49 -19.71 1.64 -4.55
C ALA A 49 -19.44 1.55 -3.03
N ARG A 50 -20.06 2.41 -2.23
CA ARG A 50 -19.92 2.38 -0.76
C ARG A 50 -20.52 1.11 -0.15
N ALA A 51 -21.70 0.69 -0.60
CA ALA A 51 -22.31 -0.58 -0.17
C ALA A 51 -21.40 -1.78 -0.43
N LEU A 52 -20.74 -1.80 -1.60
CA LEU A 52 -19.75 -2.83 -1.96
C LEU A 52 -18.52 -2.79 -1.03
N LEU A 53 -18.01 -1.60 -0.68
CA LEU A 53 -16.92 -1.47 0.29
C LEU A 53 -17.33 -1.98 1.68
N VAL A 54 -18.55 -1.69 2.15
CA VAL A 54 -19.06 -2.24 3.41
C VAL A 54 -19.18 -3.76 3.36
N ARG A 55 -19.70 -4.32 2.25
CA ARG A 55 -19.78 -5.77 2.02
C ARG A 55 -18.38 -6.41 2.04
N CYS A 56 -17.39 -5.76 1.43
CA CYS A 56 -15.99 -6.18 1.45
C CYS A 56 -15.45 -6.30 2.90
N VAL A 57 -15.65 -5.26 3.71
CA VAL A 57 -15.24 -5.27 5.13
C VAL A 57 -15.95 -6.39 5.89
N TYR A 58 -17.27 -6.52 5.72
CA TYR A 58 -18.07 -7.57 6.37
C TYR A 58 -17.55 -8.98 6.04
N GLU A 59 -17.39 -9.30 4.76
CA GLU A 59 -16.95 -10.64 4.34
C GLU A 59 -15.51 -10.95 4.79
N SER A 60 -14.62 -9.95 4.85
CA SER A 60 -13.28 -10.15 5.38
C SER A 60 -13.28 -10.51 6.87
N ARG A 61 -14.06 -9.78 7.69
CA ARG A 61 -14.17 -10.02 9.14
C ARG A 61 -14.90 -11.30 9.47
N LYS A 62 -15.97 -11.62 8.75
CA LYS A 62 -16.69 -12.89 8.88
C LYS A 62 -15.75 -14.08 8.77
N GLY A 63 -14.77 -14.02 7.86
CA GLY A 63 -13.72 -15.03 7.73
C GLY A 63 -12.88 -15.20 8.99
N SER A 64 -12.33 -14.11 9.52
CA SER A 64 -11.37 -14.15 10.63
C SER A 64 -11.99 -14.20 12.02
N GLU A 65 -13.08 -13.47 12.26
CA GLU A 65 -13.68 -13.26 13.59
C GLU A 65 -14.80 -14.26 13.86
N THR A 66 -15.74 -14.40 12.91
CA THR A 66 -16.94 -15.25 13.08
C THR A 66 -16.67 -16.72 12.74
N CYS A 67 -16.06 -16.98 11.59
CA CYS A 67 -15.74 -18.34 11.14
C CYS A 67 -14.37 -18.84 11.59
N GLN A 68 -13.51 -17.96 12.12
CA GLN A 68 -12.15 -18.27 12.59
C GLN A 68 -11.31 -19.04 11.58
N LEU A 69 -11.48 -18.72 10.28
CA LEU A 69 -10.76 -19.35 9.19
C LEU A 69 -9.25 -19.09 9.30
N LYS A 70 -8.45 -20.06 8.84
CA LYS A 70 -7.00 -19.98 8.86
C LYS A 70 -6.41 -20.47 7.53
N GLY A 71 -5.16 -20.09 7.27
CA GLY A 71 -4.40 -20.55 6.11
C GLY A 71 -5.12 -20.28 4.79
N LEU A 72 -5.26 -21.32 3.97
CA LEU A 72 -5.85 -21.22 2.63
C LEU A 72 -7.34 -20.84 2.65
N HIS A 73 -8.11 -21.28 3.65
CA HIS A 73 -9.53 -20.91 3.74
C HIS A 73 -9.71 -19.43 4.05
N LEU A 74 -8.87 -18.88 4.93
CA LEU A 74 -8.86 -17.43 5.17
C LEU A 74 -8.47 -16.68 3.89
N LEU A 75 -7.45 -17.14 3.17
CA LEU A 75 -7.05 -16.54 1.91
C LEU A 75 -8.18 -16.53 0.87
N GLN A 76 -8.91 -17.64 0.72
CA GLN A 76 -10.06 -17.73 -0.17
C GLN A 76 -11.16 -16.73 0.21
N GLN A 77 -11.46 -16.63 1.50
CA GLN A 77 -12.45 -15.66 2.00
C GLN A 77 -12.01 -14.21 1.78
N LEU A 78 -10.72 -13.90 1.97
CA LEU A 78 -10.19 -12.56 1.69
C LEU A 78 -10.26 -12.24 0.19
N LYS A 79 -9.96 -13.20 -0.69
CA LYS A 79 -10.13 -13.00 -2.14
C LYS A 79 -11.59 -12.74 -2.51
N TYR A 80 -12.51 -13.52 -1.97
CA TYR A 80 -13.95 -13.29 -2.16
C TYR A 80 -14.37 -11.89 -1.67
N ALA A 81 -13.88 -11.45 -0.51
CA ALA A 81 -14.13 -10.09 -0.03
C ALA A 81 -13.60 -9.04 -1.02
N LEU A 82 -12.38 -9.21 -1.55
CA LEU A 82 -11.74 -8.29 -2.49
C LEU A 82 -12.45 -8.20 -3.85
N GLU A 83 -13.29 -9.18 -4.23
CA GLU A 83 -14.14 -9.08 -5.42
C GLU A 83 -15.12 -7.89 -5.31
N PHE A 84 -15.69 -7.64 -4.13
CA PHE A 84 -16.56 -6.48 -3.90
C PHE A 84 -15.80 -5.16 -3.99
N LEU A 85 -14.58 -5.12 -3.47
CA LEU A 85 -13.72 -3.94 -3.58
C LEU A 85 -13.34 -3.64 -5.04
N THR A 86 -13.05 -4.68 -5.82
CA THR A 86 -12.77 -4.55 -7.25
C THR A 86 -13.98 -4.02 -8.01
N GLN A 87 -15.19 -4.47 -7.66
CA GLN A 87 -16.43 -3.92 -8.22
C GLN A 87 -16.64 -2.44 -7.84
N ALA A 88 -16.39 -2.07 -6.57
CA ALA A 88 -16.48 -0.68 -6.11
C ALA A 88 -15.50 0.23 -6.87
N LEU A 89 -14.25 -0.22 -7.04
CA LEU A 89 -13.26 0.46 -7.87
C LEU A 89 -13.72 0.61 -9.31
N GLY A 90 -14.30 -0.45 -9.89
CA GLY A 90 -14.86 -0.44 -11.24
C GLY A 90 -15.96 0.60 -11.45
N ILE A 91 -16.71 0.98 -10.41
CA ILE A 91 -17.68 2.09 -10.45
C ILE A 91 -16.97 3.44 -10.33
N ALA A 92 -16.05 3.56 -9.37
CA ALA A 92 -15.34 4.81 -9.06
C ALA A 92 -14.41 5.25 -10.21
N THR A 93 -13.86 4.31 -10.98
CA THR A 93 -12.88 4.56 -12.04
C THR A 93 -13.48 4.62 -13.45
N ARG A 94 -14.82 4.57 -13.60
CA ARG A 94 -15.45 4.68 -14.92
C ARG A 94 -15.08 6.02 -15.58
N PRO A 95 -14.98 6.07 -16.93
CA PRO A 95 -14.79 7.33 -17.63
C PRO A 95 -15.84 8.38 -17.20
N GLY A 96 -15.37 9.54 -16.73
CA GLY A 96 -16.22 10.62 -16.23
C GLY A 96 -16.51 10.59 -14.72
N ASN A 97 -16.11 9.53 -14.01
CA ASN A 97 -16.26 9.42 -12.55
C ASN A 97 -14.95 9.72 -11.79
N ASP A 98 -13.81 9.81 -12.47
CA ASP A 98 -12.48 10.06 -11.90
C ASP A 98 -12.43 11.30 -10.99
N ALA A 99 -12.97 12.43 -11.45
CA ALA A 99 -13.10 13.61 -10.62
C ALA A 99 -14.20 13.41 -9.56
N ARG A 100 -15.38 12.93 -9.95
CA ARG A 100 -16.55 12.89 -9.05
C ARG A 100 -16.38 11.94 -7.85
N TYR A 101 -15.74 10.80 -8.09
CA TYR A 101 -15.65 9.66 -7.17
C TYR A 101 -14.21 9.33 -6.77
N GLY A 102 -13.26 10.24 -6.98
CA GLY A 102 -11.87 10.01 -6.55
C GLY A 102 -11.74 9.71 -5.05
N PHE A 103 -12.62 10.26 -4.21
CA PHE A 103 -12.65 9.94 -2.77
C PHE A 103 -12.99 8.48 -2.51
N LEU A 104 -13.78 7.83 -3.39
CA LEU A 104 -14.09 6.40 -3.29
C LEU A 104 -12.90 5.53 -3.64
N VAL A 105 -12.05 5.97 -4.58
CA VAL A 105 -10.78 5.29 -4.87
C VAL A 105 -9.87 5.33 -3.65
N TYR A 106 -9.77 6.50 -3.01
CA TYR A 106 -9.02 6.63 -1.77
C TYR A 106 -9.60 5.75 -0.64
N ASN A 107 -10.91 5.81 -0.39
CA ASN A 107 -11.56 4.98 0.63
C ASN A 107 -11.38 3.48 0.35
N ALA A 108 -11.49 3.06 -0.91
CA ALA A 108 -11.24 1.69 -1.32
C ALA A 108 -9.81 1.26 -1.00
N SER A 109 -8.82 2.15 -1.15
CA SER A 109 -7.43 1.83 -0.79
C SER A 109 -7.20 1.64 0.71
N LEU A 110 -7.92 2.38 1.55
CA LEU A 110 -7.88 2.19 3.01
C LEU A 110 -8.53 0.85 3.40
N VAL A 111 -9.70 0.56 2.84
CA VAL A 111 -10.39 -0.73 3.03
C VAL A 111 -9.50 -1.89 2.55
N PHE A 112 -8.88 -1.74 1.39
CA PHE A 112 -7.92 -2.72 0.86
C PHE A 112 -6.84 -3.01 1.89
N TRP A 113 -6.16 -1.96 2.38
CA TRP A 113 -5.07 -2.08 3.34
C TRP A 113 -5.48 -2.82 4.60
N ASP A 114 -6.61 -2.45 5.19
CA ASP A 114 -7.12 -3.08 6.41
C ASP A 114 -7.34 -4.58 6.25
N ILE A 115 -7.82 -4.99 5.08
CA ILE A 115 -8.14 -6.38 4.73
C ILE A 115 -6.89 -7.19 4.42
N VAL A 116 -5.93 -6.63 3.67
CA VAL A 116 -4.78 -7.39 3.19
C VAL A 116 -3.60 -7.44 4.16
N ARG A 117 -3.59 -6.65 5.22
CA ARG A 117 -2.51 -6.66 6.25
C ARG A 117 -2.06 -8.06 6.68
N PRO A 118 -2.94 -9.04 6.97
CA PRO A 118 -2.53 -10.40 7.34
C PRO A 118 -1.72 -11.14 6.25
N LEU A 119 -1.86 -10.71 4.99
CA LEU A 119 -1.16 -11.24 3.83
C LEU A 119 0.14 -10.48 3.53
N CYS A 120 0.39 -9.34 4.18
CA CYS A 120 1.62 -8.54 4.07
C CYS A 120 2.81 -9.16 4.82
N ARG A 121 3.02 -10.45 4.64
CA ARG A 121 4.15 -11.21 5.18
C ARG A 121 4.87 -11.94 4.05
N MET A 122 6.16 -12.16 4.23
CA MET A 122 7.03 -12.81 3.23
C MET A 122 6.44 -14.15 2.75
N GLY A 123 6.43 -14.35 1.43
CA GLY A 123 5.88 -15.51 0.73
C GLY A 123 4.36 -15.52 0.53
N TRP A 124 3.62 -14.59 1.13
CA TRP A 124 2.15 -14.51 1.01
C TRP A 124 1.66 -13.32 0.19
N GLN A 125 2.47 -12.27 0.02
CA GLN A 125 2.04 -11.06 -0.70
C GLN A 125 1.81 -11.32 -2.18
N ARG A 126 2.44 -12.35 -2.76
CA ARG A 126 2.15 -12.81 -4.13
C ARG A 126 0.68 -13.07 -4.41
N HIS A 127 -0.13 -13.39 -3.39
CA HIS A 127 -1.54 -13.70 -3.56
C HIS A 127 -2.44 -12.46 -3.76
N ILE A 128 -1.94 -11.26 -3.45
CA ILE A 128 -2.69 -10.00 -3.54
C ILE A 128 -2.13 -9.03 -4.58
N VAL A 129 -1.11 -9.44 -5.36
CA VAL A 129 -0.43 -8.56 -6.33
C VAL A 129 -1.40 -7.94 -7.33
N GLN A 130 -2.39 -8.70 -7.80
CA GLN A 130 -3.35 -8.22 -8.79
C GLN A 130 -4.21 -7.10 -8.21
N GLU A 131 -4.73 -7.32 -7.01
CA GLU A 131 -5.59 -6.40 -6.28
C GLU A 131 -4.81 -5.16 -5.82
N THR A 132 -3.59 -5.32 -5.31
CA THR A 132 -2.67 -4.20 -5.00
C THR A 132 -2.42 -3.33 -6.23
N ASN A 133 -2.11 -3.95 -7.38
CA ASN A 133 -1.85 -3.22 -8.61
C ASN A 133 -3.09 -2.47 -9.12
N ALA A 134 -4.28 -3.06 -9.00
CA ALA A 134 -5.54 -2.40 -9.39
C ALA A 134 -5.82 -1.15 -8.56
N ILE A 135 -5.70 -1.24 -7.24
CA ILE A 135 -5.81 -0.10 -6.32
C ILE A 135 -4.75 0.96 -6.62
N PHE A 136 -3.51 0.53 -6.84
CA PHE A 136 -2.38 1.41 -7.09
C PHE A 136 -2.55 2.24 -8.36
N GLU A 137 -2.94 1.60 -9.48
CA GLU A 137 -3.19 2.32 -10.73
C GLU A 137 -4.40 3.26 -10.62
N ALA A 138 -5.46 2.85 -9.91
CA ALA A 138 -6.60 3.72 -9.64
C ALA A 138 -6.19 4.97 -8.83
N LEU A 139 -5.37 4.80 -7.79
CA LEU A 139 -4.86 5.91 -6.98
C LEU A 139 -4.01 6.88 -7.79
N LYS A 140 -3.15 6.38 -8.68
CA LYS A 140 -2.34 7.23 -9.57
C LYS A 140 -3.19 8.12 -10.47
N LEU A 141 -4.37 7.66 -10.88
CA LEU A 141 -5.29 8.46 -11.69
C LEU A 141 -5.87 9.64 -10.89
N VAL A 142 -6.21 9.41 -9.63
CA VAL A 142 -6.84 10.43 -8.76
C VAL A 142 -5.83 11.32 -8.03
N ALA A 143 -4.59 10.88 -7.88
CA ALA A 143 -3.51 11.63 -7.22
C ALA A 143 -2.94 12.75 -8.10
N LYS A 144 -3.13 12.69 -9.43
CA LYS A 144 -2.74 13.79 -10.31
C LYS A 144 -3.62 15.01 -10.02
N PRO A 145 -3.06 16.18 -9.67
CA PRO A 145 -3.85 17.39 -9.51
C PRO A 145 -4.41 17.79 -10.88
N GLY A 146 -5.70 17.51 -11.10
CA GLY A 146 -6.42 17.82 -12.33
C GLY A 146 -6.55 16.61 -13.26
N GLY A 147 -7.77 16.11 -13.39
CA GLY A 147 -8.12 15.16 -14.44
C GLY A 147 -7.78 15.72 -15.81
N GLY A 148 -7.04 14.93 -16.60
CA GLY A 148 -6.90 15.07 -18.04
C GLY A 148 -6.01 16.22 -18.54
N ASP A 149 -5.17 15.90 -19.52
CA ASP A 149 -4.64 16.85 -20.50
C ASP A 149 -5.80 17.47 -21.32
N ALA A 150 -6.65 18.29 -20.71
CA ALA A 150 -7.60 19.12 -21.42
C ALA A 150 -6.87 20.41 -21.83
N LYS A 151 -6.16 20.36 -22.96
CA LYS A 151 -5.85 21.55 -23.77
C LYS A 151 -7.17 22.13 -24.30
N GLY A 152 -7.94 22.77 -23.44
CA GLY A 152 -9.19 23.47 -23.76
C GLY A 152 -9.18 24.82 -23.06
N LYS A 153 -8.91 25.90 -23.82
CA LYS A 153 -9.04 27.28 -23.32
C LYS A 153 -10.48 27.51 -22.85
N GLY A 154 -10.63 27.89 -21.59
CA GLY A 154 -11.82 28.59 -21.08
C GLY A 154 -12.90 27.69 -20.48
N ALA A 155 -12.62 27.07 -19.34
CA ALA A 155 -13.66 26.68 -18.38
C ALA A 155 -13.13 26.93 -16.97
N ALA A 156 -13.96 27.54 -16.12
CA ALA A 156 -13.63 27.83 -14.73
C ALA A 156 -13.12 26.57 -14.03
N ALA A 157 -11.99 26.68 -13.34
CA ALA A 157 -11.39 25.57 -12.61
C ALA A 157 -12.39 25.02 -11.59
N THR A 158 -12.95 23.84 -11.88
CA THR A 158 -13.68 23.06 -10.90
C THR A 158 -12.72 22.78 -9.75
N PRO A 159 -13.07 23.11 -8.50
CA PRO A 159 -12.21 22.81 -7.36
C PRO A 159 -11.91 21.31 -7.35
N PRO A 160 -10.70 20.88 -6.91
CA PRO A 160 -10.40 19.46 -6.80
C PRO A 160 -11.51 18.82 -5.98
N ALA A 161 -12.12 17.79 -6.56
CA ALA A 161 -13.31 17.12 -6.03
C ALA A 161 -13.08 16.40 -4.69
N ILE A 162 -11.85 16.48 -4.16
CA ILE A 162 -11.51 16.01 -2.84
C ILE A 162 -10.61 17.07 -2.19
N PRO A 163 -11.01 17.66 -1.05
CA PRO A 163 -10.09 18.37 -0.17
C PRO A 163 -9.29 17.31 0.61
N VAL A 164 -8.54 16.46 -0.09
CA VAL A 164 -7.69 15.48 0.58
C VAL A 164 -6.34 16.13 0.80
N THR A 165 -6.20 16.68 2.01
CA THR A 165 -4.92 17.04 2.64
C THR A 165 -4.13 15.80 3.07
N VAL A 166 -4.55 14.60 2.67
CA VAL A 166 -3.77 13.37 2.90
C VAL A 166 -2.59 13.43 1.97
N GLU A 167 -1.42 13.12 2.51
CA GLU A 167 -0.16 12.93 1.81
C GLU A 167 -0.28 11.77 0.81
N MET A 168 -0.97 11.99 -0.32
CA MET A 168 -1.17 11.01 -1.40
C MET A 168 0.17 10.41 -1.84
N ALA A 169 1.23 11.23 -1.86
CA ALA A 169 2.59 10.78 -2.13
C ALA A 169 3.06 9.71 -1.13
N ALA A 170 2.91 9.94 0.17
CA ALA A 170 3.29 8.96 1.21
C ALA A 170 2.48 7.67 1.07
N TRP A 171 1.17 7.78 0.83
CA TRP A 171 0.31 6.61 0.64
C TRP A 171 0.65 5.80 -0.62
N LEU A 172 0.92 6.48 -1.74
CA LEU A 172 1.38 5.86 -2.97
C LEU A 172 2.73 5.18 -2.79
N VAL A 173 3.65 5.76 -2.00
CA VAL A 173 4.93 5.12 -1.66
C VAL A 173 4.69 3.82 -0.90
N GLU A 174 3.87 3.82 0.16
CA GLU A 174 3.57 2.61 0.93
C GLU A 174 2.97 1.50 0.06
N LEU A 175 2.00 1.83 -0.79
CA LEU A 175 1.40 0.85 -1.71
C LEU A 175 2.39 0.36 -2.77
N SER A 176 3.27 1.23 -3.27
CA SER A 176 4.33 0.85 -4.20
C SER A 176 5.30 -0.14 -3.58
N LEU A 177 5.68 0.06 -2.31
CA LEU A 177 6.54 -0.87 -1.59
C LEU A 177 5.84 -2.22 -1.39
N ASN A 178 4.57 -2.24 -0.99
CA ASN A 178 3.81 -3.47 -0.85
C ASN A 178 3.66 -4.22 -2.18
N LEU A 179 3.43 -3.50 -3.29
CA LEU A 179 3.42 -4.08 -4.63
C LEU A 179 4.78 -4.68 -4.98
N ALA A 180 5.88 -3.98 -4.68
CA ALA A 180 7.21 -4.47 -4.96
C ALA A 180 7.53 -5.79 -4.24
N PHE A 181 7.25 -5.88 -2.93
CA PHE A 181 7.47 -7.11 -2.19
C PHE A 181 6.55 -8.25 -2.66
N GLY A 182 5.29 -7.96 -3.00
CA GLY A 182 4.40 -8.97 -3.60
C GLY A 182 4.88 -9.47 -4.96
N LEU A 183 5.44 -8.58 -5.79
CA LEU A 183 6.05 -8.95 -7.07
C LEU A 183 7.32 -9.79 -6.86
N GLU A 184 8.10 -9.50 -5.82
CA GLU A 184 9.29 -10.29 -5.47
C GLU A 184 8.91 -11.70 -4.99
N ASP A 185 7.91 -11.82 -4.12
CA ASP A 185 7.32 -13.10 -3.69
C ASP A 185 6.78 -13.92 -4.89
N ALA A 186 6.35 -13.22 -5.96
CA ALA A 186 5.87 -13.82 -7.20
C ALA A 186 6.98 -14.06 -8.23
N GLU A 187 8.25 -13.91 -7.83
CA GLU A 187 9.45 -14.07 -8.66
C GLU A 187 9.57 -13.09 -9.84
N LYS A 188 8.77 -12.02 -9.84
CA LYS A 188 8.78 -10.94 -10.85
C LYS A 188 9.75 -9.83 -10.47
N ASN A 189 11.01 -10.18 -10.24
CA ASN A 189 12.02 -9.27 -9.66
C ASN A 189 12.22 -7.97 -10.48
N ALA A 190 12.15 -8.02 -11.80
CA ALA A 190 12.28 -6.83 -12.65
C ALA A 190 11.13 -5.83 -12.44
N ASP A 191 9.90 -6.32 -12.25
CA ASP A 191 8.75 -5.46 -11.98
C ASP A 191 8.74 -4.97 -10.52
N ALA A 192 9.21 -5.79 -9.59
CA ALA A 192 9.45 -5.37 -8.21
C ALA A 192 10.42 -4.18 -8.13
N GLN A 193 11.50 -4.22 -8.92
CA GLN A 193 12.46 -3.11 -8.99
C GLN A 193 11.81 -1.83 -9.54
N LYS A 194 11.01 -1.93 -10.61
CA LYS A 194 10.27 -0.77 -11.15
C LYS A 194 9.32 -0.16 -10.11
N ALA A 195 8.64 -0.99 -9.32
CA ALA A 195 7.73 -0.51 -8.27
C ALA A 195 8.48 0.26 -7.16
N VAL A 196 9.66 -0.20 -6.73
CA VAL A 196 10.48 0.57 -5.78
C VAL A 196 11.10 1.81 -6.41
N ASP A 197 11.52 1.76 -7.68
CA ASP A 197 12.02 2.94 -8.36
C ASP A 197 10.93 4.01 -8.50
N TYR A 198 9.68 3.62 -8.72
CA TYR A 198 8.55 4.55 -8.65
C TYR A 198 8.38 5.16 -7.25
N ALA A 199 8.44 4.35 -6.18
CA ALA A 199 8.40 4.83 -4.80
C ALA A 199 9.52 5.86 -4.52
N MET A 200 10.72 5.64 -5.06
CA MET A 200 11.84 6.59 -4.96
C MET A 200 11.53 7.94 -5.63
N THR A 201 10.77 7.97 -6.73
CA THR A 201 10.42 9.24 -7.38
C THR A 201 9.44 10.09 -6.56
N LEU A 202 8.65 9.46 -5.70
CA LEU A 202 7.63 10.13 -4.88
C LEU A 202 8.14 10.57 -3.50
N ILE A 203 9.32 10.09 -3.09
CA ILE A 203 9.75 10.23 -1.70
C ILE A 203 10.07 11.66 -1.28
N GLU A 204 10.55 12.47 -2.22
CA GLU A 204 10.83 13.89 -2.00
C GLU A 204 9.52 14.69 -1.85
N GLU A 205 8.47 14.30 -2.58
CA GLU A 205 7.13 14.90 -2.44
C GLU A 205 6.46 14.48 -1.13
N ALA A 206 6.64 13.24 -0.70
CA ALA A 206 6.15 12.74 0.58
C ALA A 206 6.80 13.44 1.78
N ASN A 207 8.05 13.90 1.64
CA ASN A 207 8.79 14.64 2.66
C ASN A 207 8.81 13.96 4.05
N ASP A 208 8.82 12.63 4.09
CA ASP A 208 8.92 11.83 5.32
C ASP A 208 10.28 11.10 5.39
N PRO A 209 11.17 11.50 6.32
CA PRO A 209 12.47 10.84 6.51
C PRO A 209 12.39 9.35 6.86
N LYS A 210 11.36 8.91 7.60
CA LYS A 210 11.17 7.50 7.96
C LYS A 210 10.79 6.70 6.74
N LEU A 211 9.89 7.23 5.94
CA LEU A 211 9.49 6.61 4.69
C LEU A 211 10.68 6.55 3.72
N LYS A 212 11.52 7.59 3.68
CA LYS A 212 12.74 7.61 2.86
C LYS A 212 13.70 6.49 3.25
N ALA A 213 13.95 6.32 4.54
CA ALA A 213 14.76 5.20 5.04
C ALA A 213 14.16 3.83 4.64
N LEU A 214 12.82 3.69 4.70
CA LEU A 214 12.14 2.46 4.31
C LEU A 214 12.30 2.15 2.82
N VAL A 215 12.12 3.14 1.93
CA VAL A 215 12.29 2.96 0.49
C VAL A 215 13.73 2.59 0.14
N LEU A 216 14.72 3.25 0.74
CA LEU A 216 16.14 2.91 0.55
C LEU A 216 16.45 1.49 1.02
N SER A 217 15.92 1.09 2.17
CA SER A 217 16.07 -0.28 2.68
C SER A 217 15.43 -1.30 1.74
N ALA A 218 14.22 -1.03 1.24
CA ALA A 218 13.53 -1.89 0.27
C ALA A 218 14.31 -1.99 -1.06
N LYS A 219 14.84 -0.88 -1.57
CA LYS A 219 15.67 -0.85 -2.78
C LYS A 219 16.93 -1.69 -2.62
N ALA A 220 17.63 -1.56 -1.49
CA ALA A 220 18.79 -2.38 -1.17
C ALA A 220 18.44 -3.87 -1.08
N TYR A 221 17.31 -4.20 -0.42
CA TYR A 221 16.82 -5.57 -0.29
C TYR A 221 16.52 -6.20 -1.65
N LEU A 222 15.75 -5.54 -2.51
CA LEU A 222 15.39 -6.09 -3.83
C LEU A 222 16.60 -6.19 -4.77
N ALA A 223 17.58 -5.29 -4.60
CA ALA A 223 18.83 -5.32 -5.35
C ALA A 223 19.73 -6.52 -5.02
N ARG A 224 19.49 -7.29 -3.95
CA ARG A 224 20.34 -8.43 -3.57
C ARG A 224 20.52 -9.48 -4.69
N LYS A 225 19.52 -9.59 -5.58
CA LYS A 225 19.54 -10.50 -6.73
C LYS A 225 20.18 -9.88 -7.99
N ALA A 226 20.40 -8.57 -8.01
CA ALA A 226 21.01 -7.81 -9.11
C ALA A 226 21.71 -6.53 -8.61
N PRO A 227 22.78 -6.63 -7.81
CA PRO A 227 23.28 -5.50 -7.00
C PRO A 227 23.90 -4.35 -7.80
N GLY A 228 24.37 -4.61 -9.03
CA GLY A 228 25.17 -3.73 -9.90
C GLY A 228 25.06 -2.21 -9.68
N LYS A 229 24.33 -1.49 -10.54
CA LYS A 229 24.24 -0.02 -10.51
C LYS A 229 23.44 0.54 -9.32
N ILE A 230 22.75 -0.31 -8.57
CA ILE A 230 21.78 0.13 -7.56
C ILE A 230 22.50 0.68 -6.32
N LYS A 231 23.72 0.23 -6.02
CA LYS A 231 24.51 0.78 -4.91
C LYS A 231 24.80 2.28 -5.09
N GLU A 232 25.22 2.68 -6.29
CA GLU A 232 25.50 4.09 -6.60
C GLU A 232 24.25 4.97 -6.51
N ASP A 233 23.07 4.45 -6.86
CA ASP A 233 21.81 5.18 -6.73
C ASP A 233 21.42 5.40 -5.27
N ILE A 234 21.65 4.40 -4.40
CA ILE A 234 21.38 4.53 -2.96
C ILE A 234 22.37 5.50 -2.32
N ASP A 235 23.66 5.42 -2.67
CA ASP A 235 24.68 6.35 -2.15
C ASP A 235 24.34 7.81 -2.48
N LYS A 236 23.85 8.07 -3.71
CA LYS A 236 23.36 9.39 -4.13
C LYS A 236 22.11 9.81 -3.36
N ALA A 237 21.14 8.91 -3.22
CA ALA A 237 19.85 9.23 -2.60
C ALA A 237 19.90 9.38 -1.06
N SER A 238 20.81 8.65 -0.41
CA SER A 238 21.10 8.79 1.03
C SER A 238 21.97 10.01 1.33
N GLY A 239 22.68 10.54 0.32
CA GLY A 239 23.72 11.56 0.50
C GLY A 239 24.96 11.05 1.24
N SER A 240 25.08 9.73 1.42
CA SER A 240 26.16 9.11 2.21
C SER A 240 26.45 7.69 1.72
N ALA A 241 27.68 7.49 1.23
CA ALA A 241 28.18 6.16 0.85
C ALA A 241 28.21 5.18 2.04
N VAL A 242 28.37 5.70 3.26
CA VAL A 242 28.29 4.91 4.50
C VAL A 242 26.87 4.38 4.70
N LEU A 243 25.86 5.25 4.62
CA LEU A 243 24.47 4.83 4.78
C LEU A 243 24.04 3.86 3.67
N GLY A 244 24.42 4.13 2.42
CA GLY A 244 24.09 3.22 1.31
C GLY A 244 24.71 1.84 1.49
N THR A 245 25.99 1.78 1.85
CA THR A 245 26.67 0.51 2.18
C THR A 245 26.01 -0.20 3.37
N ALA A 246 25.64 0.52 4.43
CA ALA A 246 24.95 -0.05 5.59
C ALA A 246 23.60 -0.69 5.21
N TYR A 247 22.78 -0.04 4.37
CA TYR A 247 21.53 -0.62 3.88
C TYR A 247 21.76 -1.92 3.11
N PHE A 248 22.78 -1.99 2.24
CA PHE A 248 23.11 -3.20 1.51
C PHE A 248 23.60 -4.33 2.42
N VAL A 249 24.40 -4.03 3.45
CA VAL A 249 24.84 -5.04 4.42
C VAL A 249 23.65 -5.60 5.21
N ILE A 250 22.82 -4.73 5.80
CA ILE A 250 21.68 -5.14 6.64
C ILE A 250 20.68 -5.98 5.84
N ASN A 251 20.46 -5.66 4.57
CA ASN A 251 19.50 -6.34 3.72
C ASN A 251 20.10 -7.52 2.91
N GLY A 252 21.35 -7.91 3.18
CA GLY A 252 21.99 -9.07 2.56
C GLY A 252 22.37 -8.89 1.08
N GLY A 253 22.46 -7.64 0.61
CA GLY A 253 22.97 -7.31 -0.72
C GLY A 253 24.51 -7.33 -0.81
N ILE A 254 25.21 -7.35 0.32
CA ILE A 254 26.66 -7.59 0.42
C ILE A 254 26.89 -8.90 1.19
N PRO A 255 27.69 -9.85 0.67
CA PRO A 255 28.05 -11.07 1.40
C PRO A 255 28.71 -10.77 2.74
N LYS A 256 28.45 -11.58 3.77
CA LYS A 256 28.95 -11.35 5.13
C LYS A 256 30.47 -11.26 5.19
N GLU A 257 31.18 -12.01 4.35
CA GLU A 257 32.64 -12.02 4.30
C GLU A 257 33.21 -10.69 3.77
N GLN A 258 32.41 -9.94 3.00
CA GLN A 258 32.80 -8.65 2.39
C GLN A 258 32.22 -7.45 3.13
N ALA A 259 31.25 -7.66 4.01
CA ALA A 259 30.51 -6.59 4.69
C ALA A 259 31.44 -5.68 5.50
N GLU A 260 32.39 -6.27 6.24
CA GLU A 260 33.34 -5.52 7.05
C GLU A 260 34.23 -4.61 6.19
N ASP A 261 34.91 -5.17 5.19
CA ASP A 261 35.79 -4.39 4.32
C ASP A 261 35.06 -3.28 3.56
N GLN A 262 33.84 -3.55 3.09
CA GLN A 262 33.04 -2.53 2.42
C GLN A 262 32.57 -1.41 3.36
N LEU A 263 32.20 -1.73 4.61
CA LEU A 263 31.84 -0.72 5.60
C LEU A 263 33.04 0.14 5.98
N ILE A 264 34.22 -0.47 6.18
CA ILE A 264 35.45 0.27 6.46
C ILE A 264 35.81 1.18 5.29
N ALA A 265 35.74 0.68 4.06
CA ALA A 265 36.01 1.47 2.86
C ALA A 265 35.04 2.64 2.71
N ALA A 266 33.75 2.43 3.00
CA ALA A 266 32.75 3.48 2.99
C ALA A 266 32.99 4.52 4.10
N TRP A 267 33.34 4.08 5.32
CA TRP A 267 33.59 4.97 6.46
C TRP A 267 34.70 5.99 6.20
N LYS A 268 35.74 5.61 5.44
CA LYS A 268 36.82 6.54 5.05
C LYS A 268 36.32 7.79 4.30
N SER A 269 35.13 7.72 3.68
CA SER A 269 34.50 8.89 3.05
C SER A 269 33.82 9.84 4.04
N ALA A 270 33.46 9.35 5.24
CA ALA A 270 32.87 10.13 6.31
C ALA A 270 33.91 10.64 7.31
N ASP A 271 34.90 9.81 7.63
CA ASP A 271 36.02 10.14 8.52
C ASP A 271 37.28 9.44 8.03
N ALA A 272 38.17 10.21 7.38
CA ALA A 272 39.41 9.70 6.81
C ALA A 272 40.53 9.56 7.85
N GLU A 273 40.41 10.20 9.02
CA GLU A 273 41.43 10.23 10.07
C GLU A 273 41.27 9.05 11.04
N TYR A 274 40.07 8.47 11.13
CA TYR A 274 39.74 7.37 12.02
C TYR A 274 39.78 6.00 11.32
N ASP A 275 40.76 5.16 11.65
CA ASP A 275 40.83 3.77 11.15
C ASP A 275 39.96 2.83 11.99
N LEU A 276 38.83 2.40 11.43
CA LEU A 276 37.94 1.43 12.06
C LEU A 276 38.60 0.07 12.32
N ARG A 277 39.66 -0.30 11.59
CA ARG A 277 40.40 -1.54 11.86
C ARG A 277 41.16 -1.45 13.17
N GLU A 278 41.86 -0.34 13.40
CA GLU A 278 42.57 -0.09 14.66
C GLU A 278 41.59 -0.01 15.84
N ALA A 279 40.42 0.61 15.64
CA ALA A 279 39.37 0.68 16.66
C ALA A 279 38.85 -0.71 17.08
N LYS A 280 38.67 -1.64 16.13
CA LYS A 280 38.25 -3.02 16.41
C LYS A 280 39.30 -3.80 17.22
N GLU A 281 40.58 -3.57 16.95
CA GLU A 281 41.68 -4.17 17.71
C GLU A 281 41.78 -3.59 19.13
N ALA A 282 41.50 -2.29 19.28
CA ALA A 282 41.46 -1.62 20.58
C ALA A 282 40.23 -1.98 21.43
N PHE A 283 39.12 -2.34 20.80
CA PHE A 283 37.86 -2.72 21.44
C PHE A 283 37.38 -4.10 20.94
N PRO A 284 38.03 -5.19 21.36
CA PRO A 284 37.61 -6.52 20.97
C PRO A 284 36.16 -6.78 21.39
N PRO A 285 35.38 -7.55 20.61
CA PRO A 285 33.97 -7.79 20.90
C PRO A 285 33.81 -8.34 22.33
N CYS A 286 33.01 -7.65 23.12
CA CYS A 286 32.74 -8.02 24.51
C CYS A 286 32.10 -9.42 24.50
N ALA A 287 32.83 -10.44 24.95
CA ALA A 287 32.43 -11.85 24.89
C ALA A 287 31.21 -12.21 25.78
N SER A 288 30.45 -11.23 26.26
CA SER A 288 29.48 -11.38 27.36
C SER A 288 28.02 -11.09 27.01
N LEU A 289 27.60 -11.18 25.75
CA LEU A 289 26.17 -11.07 25.36
C LEU A 289 25.67 -12.26 24.53
N VAL A 290 26.22 -13.45 24.78
CA VAL A 290 25.60 -14.72 24.40
C VAL A 290 25.30 -15.49 25.68
N SER A 291 24.18 -15.15 26.32
CA SER A 291 23.49 -15.96 27.32
C SER A 291 21.98 -15.74 27.21
#